data_AF-W4LKB4-F1
#
_entry.id   AF-W4LKB4-F1
#
_cell.length_a   1.000
_cell.length_b   1.000
_cell.length_c   1.000
_cell.angle_alpha   90.00
_cell.angle_beta   90.00
_cell.angle_gamma   90.00
#
_symmetry.space_group_name_H-M   'P 1'
#
loop_
_entity.id
_entity.type
_entity.pdbx_description
1 polymer ?
#
loop_
_entity_poly.entity_id
_entity_poly.type
_entity_poly.pdbx_seq_one_letter_code
_entity_poly.pdbx_strand_id
1 'polypeptide(L)' 'MTISKKRLEEHEEIDGNDMPELDDAFWAHAELRLPKPKKGIYLRIDQDILDQLKAEGPGYQTRINAILRAYLEAKSKA' A
#
# COMPACT_ATOMS: atom_id res chain seq x y z
N MET A 1 21.46 -3.79 -13.57
CA MET A 1 20.43 -2.84 -14.07
C MET A 1 21.02 -1.44 -13.96
N THR A 2 21.25 -0.74 -15.07
CA THR A 2 21.76 0.64 -15.09
C THR A 2 20.61 1.58 -15.40
N ILE A 3 20.40 2.56 -14.53
CA ILE A 3 19.44 3.65 -14.77
C ILE A 3 19.92 4.52 -15.95
N SER A 4 18.98 4.97 -16.79
CA SER A 4 19.30 5.79 -17.97
C SER A 4 19.77 7.18 -17.55
N LYS A 5 20.71 7.76 -18.30
CA LYS A 5 21.34 9.07 -18.01
C LYS A 5 20.31 10.18 -17.76
N LYS A 6 19.24 10.20 -18.54
CA LYS A 6 18.13 11.15 -18.39
C LYS A 6 17.46 11.09 -17.01
N ARG A 7 17.29 9.89 -16.44
CA ARG A 7 16.72 9.73 -15.09
C ARG A 7 17.67 10.20 -13.99
N LEU A 8 18.97 10.17 -14.24
CA LEU A 8 19.98 10.61 -13.29
C LEU A 8 19.98 12.14 -13.18
N GLU A 9 19.89 12.82 -14.31
CA GLU A 9 19.82 14.30 -14.40
C GLU A 9 18.57 14.85 -13.70
N GLU A 10 17.42 14.19 -13.80
CA GLU A 10 16.18 14.58 -13.10
C GLU A 10 16.26 14.44 -11.57
N HIS A 11 17.16 13.60 -11.04
CA HIS A 11 17.34 13.43 -9.59
C HIS A 11 18.26 14.49 -8.97
N GLU A 12 19.11 15.14 -9.75
CA GLU A 12 20.05 16.17 -9.25
C GLU A 12 19.36 17.51 -8.94
N GLU A 13 18.19 17.76 -9.50
CA GLU A 13 17.40 18.99 -9.26
C GLU A 13 16.46 18.91 -8.05
N ILE A 14 16.44 17.78 -7.31
CA ILE A 14 15.57 17.62 -6.14
C ILE A 14 16.21 18.35 -4.95
N ASP A 15 15.70 19.54 -4.64
CA ASP A 15 16.04 20.26 -3.41
C ASP A 15 15.45 19.55 -2.19
N GLY A 16 16.32 18.99 -1.34
CA GLY A 16 15.94 18.25 -0.14
C GLY A 16 15.73 19.12 1.09
N ASN A 17 15.86 20.45 0.99
CA ASN A 17 15.82 21.37 2.13
C ASN A 17 14.45 21.43 2.84
N ASP A 18 13.37 21.04 2.18
CA ASP A 18 12.03 20.94 2.77
C ASP A 18 11.77 19.62 3.51
N MET A 19 12.71 18.66 3.45
CA MET A 19 12.55 17.37 4.12
C MET A 19 13.01 17.48 5.58
N PRO A 20 12.16 17.14 6.57
CA PRO A 20 12.60 17.11 7.96
C PRO A 20 13.71 16.06 8.15
N GLU A 21 14.70 16.38 8.98
CA GLU A 21 15.76 15.43 9.33
C GLU A 21 15.17 14.22 10.07
N LEU A 22 15.61 13.02 9.70
CA LEU A 22 15.21 11.75 10.33
C LEU A 22 16.00 11.53 11.63
N ASP A 23 15.78 12.42 12.60
CA ASP A 23 16.48 12.46 13.89
C ASP A 23 15.98 11.40 14.89
N ASP A 24 16.64 11.32 16.06
CA ASP A 24 16.28 10.36 17.11
C ASP A 24 14.84 10.58 17.61
N ALA A 25 14.33 11.81 17.57
CA ALA A 25 12.96 12.14 17.97
C ALA A 25 11.92 11.57 16.97
N PHE A 26 12.23 11.59 15.67
CA PHE A 26 11.42 10.92 14.64
C PHE A 26 11.32 9.41 14.91
N TRP A 27 12.45 8.76 15.17
CA TRP A 27 12.48 7.30 15.39
C TRP A 27 11.89 6.88 16.74
N ALA A 28 11.91 7.75 17.77
CA ALA A 28 11.33 7.48 19.07
C ALA A 28 9.82 7.15 19.03
N HIS A 29 9.11 7.66 18.01
CA HIS A 29 7.67 7.42 17.81
C HIS A 29 7.35 6.55 16.60
N ALA A 30 8.36 6.07 15.87
CA ALA A 30 8.15 5.27 14.68
C ALA A 30 7.61 3.87 15.04
N GLU A 31 6.42 3.54 14.57
CA GLU A 31 5.85 2.21 14.75
C GLU A 31 6.22 1.29 13.59
N LEU A 32 7.02 0.25 13.87
CA LEU A 32 7.34 -0.76 12.87
C LEU A 32 6.10 -1.61 12.54
N ARG A 33 5.50 -1.34 11.39
CA ARG A 33 4.37 -2.12 10.86
C ARG A 33 4.88 -3.18 9.87
N LEU A 34 5.21 -4.37 10.39
CA LEU A 34 5.50 -5.52 9.53
C LEU A 34 4.22 -6.02 8.84
N PRO A 35 4.25 -6.26 7.51
CA PRO A 35 3.12 -6.84 6.81
C PRO A 35 2.85 -8.25 7.36
N LYS A 36 1.66 -8.46 7.91
CA LYS A 36 1.26 -9.80 8.36
C LYS A 36 1.23 -10.74 7.15
N PRO A 37 1.76 -11.98 7.27
CA PRO A 37 1.70 -12.94 6.19
C PRO A 37 0.23 -13.21 5.84
N LYS A 38 -0.10 -13.08 4.56
CA LYS A 38 -1.45 -13.37 4.05
C LYS A 38 -1.51 -14.84 3.64
N LYS A 39 -2.60 -15.52 3.98
CA LYS A 39 -2.84 -16.88 3.51
C LYS A 39 -3.48 -16.84 2.12
N GLY A 40 -2.81 -17.42 1.13
CA GLY A 40 -3.39 -17.64 -0.19
C GLY A 40 -4.50 -18.70 -0.08
N ILE A 41 -5.73 -18.30 -0.41
CA ILE A 41 -6.89 -19.20 -0.43
C ILE A 41 -7.56 -19.17 -1.80
N TYR A 42 -8.22 -20.26 -2.16
CA TYR A 42 -9.13 -20.27 -3.30
C TYR A 42 -10.52 -19.83 -2.81
N LEU A 43 -11.03 -18.72 -3.35
CA LEU A 43 -12.33 -18.17 -3.04
C LEU A 43 -13.10 -17.93 -4.34
N ARG A 44 -14.39 -18.30 -4.36
CA ARG A 44 -15.30 -17.94 -5.45
C ARG A 44 -15.93 -16.59 -5.13
N ILE A 45 -15.90 -15.69 -6.10
CA ILE A 45 -16.49 -14.35 -6.05
C ILE A 45 -17.38 -14.24 -7.28
N ASP A 46 -18.53 -13.59 -7.13
CA ASP A 46 -19.43 -13.31 -8.24
C ASP A 46 -18.73 -12.45 -9.31
N GLN A 47 -19.10 -12.70 -10.56
CA GLN A 47 -18.39 -12.14 -11.71
C GLN A 47 -18.53 -10.62 -11.79
N ASP A 48 -19.73 -10.10 -11.55
CA ASP A 48 -20.05 -8.67 -11.54
C ASP A 48 -19.22 -7.89 -10.50
N ILE A 49 -19.10 -8.45 -9.29
CA ILE A 49 -18.28 -7.87 -8.22
C ILE A 49 -16.81 -7.86 -8.64
N LEU A 50 -16.31 -8.96 -9.21
CA LEU A 50 -14.92 -9.06 -9.64
C LEU A 50 -14.61 -8.07 -10.77
N ASP A 51 -15.52 -7.90 -11.71
CA ASP A 51 -15.37 -7.00 -12.85
C ASP A 51 -15.36 -5.53 -12.39
N GLN A 52 -16.24 -5.15 -11.47
CA GLN A 52 -16.24 -3.81 -10.88
C GLN A 52 -14.92 -3.52 -10.15
N LEU A 53 -14.44 -4.44 -9.32
CA LEU A 53 -13.18 -4.26 -8.57
C LEU A 53 -11.95 -4.20 -9.46
N LYS A 54 -11.98 -4.86 -10.63
CA LYS A 54 -10.92 -4.77 -11.64
C LYS A 54 -11.00 -3.48 -12.45
N ALA A 55 -12.19 -2.96 -12.70
CA ALA A 55 -12.39 -1.72 -13.47
C ALA A 55 -11.72 -0.52 -12.79
N GLU A 56 -11.63 -0.53 -11.45
CA GLU A 56 -10.94 0.50 -10.68
C GLU A 56 -9.39 0.41 -10.73
N GLY A 57 -8.83 -0.52 -11.51
CA GLY A 57 -7.40 -0.63 -11.79
C GLY A 57 -6.67 -1.75 -11.03
N PRO A 58 -5.32 -1.75 -11.07
CA PRO A 58 -4.51 -2.80 -10.45
C PRO A 58 -4.74 -2.90 -8.93
N GLY A 59 -4.50 -4.09 -8.35
CA GLY A 59 -4.61 -4.29 -6.91
C GLY A 59 -6.01 -4.67 -6.38
N TYR A 60 -6.92 -5.13 -7.25
CA TYR A 60 -8.25 -5.61 -6.86
C TYR A 60 -8.21 -6.65 -5.71
N GLN A 61 -7.22 -7.55 -5.67
CA GLN A 61 -7.05 -8.51 -4.56
C GLN A 61 -6.79 -7.84 -3.21
N THR A 62 -6.02 -6.76 -3.19
CA THR A 62 -5.77 -5.96 -1.99
C THR A 62 -7.04 -5.27 -1.52
N ARG A 63 -7.85 -4.76 -2.46
CA ARG A 63 -9.16 -4.15 -2.16
C ARG A 63 -10.14 -5.16 -1.58
N ILE A 64 -10.24 -6.36 -2.15
CA ILE A 64 -11.06 -7.46 -1.60
C ILE A 64 -10.71 -7.68 -0.12
N ASN A 65 -9.41 -7.81 0.18
CA ASN A 65 -8.98 -8.02 1.56
C ASN A 65 -9.27 -6.81 2.47
N ALA A 66 -9.17 -5.58 1.98
CA ALA A 66 -9.49 -4.38 2.74
C ALA A 66 -11.00 -4.30 3.08
N ILE A 67 -11.87 -4.60 2.11
CA ILE A 67 -13.33 -4.64 2.30
C ILE A 67 -13.70 -5.68 3.36
N LEU A 68 -13.15 -6.89 3.27
CA LEU A 68 -13.42 -7.95 4.25
C LEU A 68 -12.97 -7.54 5.67
N ARG A 69 -11.82 -6.88 5.80
CA ARG A 69 -11.34 -6.39 7.11
C ARG A 69 -12.27 -5.30 7.66
N ALA A 70 -12.63 -4.31 6.85
CA ALA A 70 -13.53 -3.23 7.26
C ALA A 70 -14.90 -3.78 7.72
N TYR A 71 -15.44 -4.76 7.00
CA TYR A 71 -16.69 -5.44 7.38
C TYR A 71 -16.58 -6.14 8.74
N LEU A 72 -15.50 -6.89 8.98
CA LEU A 72 -15.27 -7.58 10.25
C LEU A 72 -15.08 -6.60 11.42
N GLU A 73 -14.33 -5.51 11.20
CA GLU A 73 -14.13 -4.47 12.20
C GLU A 73 -15.45 -3.76 12.56
N ALA A 74 -16.25 -3.39 11.57
CA ALA A 74 -17.57 -2.82 11.78
C ALA A 74 -18.50 -3.78 12.54
N LYS A 75 -18.48 -5.07 12.20
CA LYS A 75 -19.26 -6.11 12.89
C LYS A 75 -18.82 -6.30 14.34
N SER A 76 -17.53 -6.17 14.65
CA SER A 76 -17.00 -6.34 16.00
C SER A 76 -17.27 -5.17 16.95
N LYS A 77 -17.59 -3.98 16.39
CA LYS A 77 -17.88 -2.75 17.14
C LYS A 77 -19.39 -2.54 17.41
N ALA A 78 -20.24 -3.44 16.91
CA ALA A 78 -21.67 -3.49 17.18
C ALA A 78 -21.97 -4.51 18.29
#